data_AF-A0A3D1DGR7-F1
#
_entry.id   AF-A0A3D1DGR7-F1
#
_cell.length_a   1.000
_cell.length_b   1.000
_cell.length_c   1.000
_cell.angle_alpha   90.00
_cell.angle_beta   90.00
_cell.angle_gamma   90.00
#
_symmetry.space_group_name_H-M   'P 1'
#
loop_
_entity.id
_entity.type
_entity.pdbx_description
1 polymer ?
#
loop_
_entity_poly.entity_id
_entity_poly.type
_entity_poly.pdbx_seq_one_letter_code
_entity_poly.pdbx_strand_id
1 'polypeptide(L)'
;GLDVITDGEWSRKSYIGVIAELADGFELSTSDDGRPWTVVTGTLEPKQPGHIAAEATRIKSLTDRAIKSTLPAPALLGERMWDPVASAAAYPTRESFVEACVPILRREVELLRDEGVSIVQIDDPHLCLFVDPEVRAGYDDPDRAADFAADMTNQVVDGIEGVRLAVHLCRRAGARVRGEHAHEGGYGPILGALNRLKVHHLTMEFTAPQAGDMAVFGELREDFEIGLGCVGCQPGRVDSTDEIVERVEAALGHLDPSRVTLNPDCGFAPGSAADVSLDEVYTKLCHEVEAARRLRERHG
;
A
#
# COMPACT_ATOMS: atom_id res chain seq x y z
N GLY A 1 0.95 -21.96 2.00
CA GLY A 1 -0.19 -22.01 2.94
C GLY A 1 -0.44 -20.63 3.51
N LEU A 2 -0.70 -19.65 2.63
CA LEU A 2 -1.08 -18.30 3.05
C LEU A 2 -2.56 -18.30 3.47
N ASP A 3 -2.88 -17.52 4.49
CA ASP A 3 -4.24 -17.42 5.02
C ASP A 3 -5.12 -16.50 4.17
N VAL A 4 -4.53 -15.42 3.64
CA VAL A 4 -5.16 -14.44 2.75
C VAL A 4 -4.43 -14.41 1.41
N ILE A 5 -5.17 -14.41 0.29
CA ILE A 5 -4.64 -14.48 -1.07
C ILE A 5 -4.98 -13.17 -1.82
N THR A 6 -4.11 -12.76 -2.74
CA THR A 6 -4.35 -11.68 -3.71
C THR A 6 -4.35 -12.24 -5.13
N ASP A 7 -4.78 -11.45 -6.12
CA ASP A 7 -4.61 -11.76 -7.55
C ASP A 7 -3.17 -11.54 -8.03
N GLY A 8 -2.27 -11.07 -7.15
CA GLY A 8 -0.93 -10.63 -7.51
C GLY A 8 -0.91 -9.41 -8.44
N GLU A 9 -2.05 -8.74 -8.64
CA GLU A 9 -2.23 -7.64 -9.59
C GLU A 9 -1.77 -7.98 -11.03
N TRP A 10 -1.80 -9.26 -11.41
CA TRP A 10 -1.28 -9.73 -12.71
C TRP A 10 -2.05 -9.17 -13.92
N SER A 11 -3.29 -8.71 -13.72
CA SER A 11 -4.09 -8.01 -14.75
C SER A 11 -3.67 -6.56 -14.95
N ARG A 12 -2.90 -5.99 -14.03
CA ARG A 12 -2.53 -4.58 -14.03
C ARG A 12 -1.13 -4.40 -14.59
N LYS A 13 -0.97 -3.42 -15.50
CA LYS A 13 0.36 -2.99 -15.94
C LYS A 13 1.11 -2.22 -14.85
N SER A 14 0.37 -1.54 -13.99
CA SER A 14 0.86 -0.71 -12.89
C SER A 14 -0.24 -0.59 -11.84
N TYR A 15 0.09 -0.79 -10.57
CA TYR A 15 -0.89 -0.70 -9.47
C TYR A 15 -1.53 0.69 -9.37
N ILE A 16 -0.76 1.76 -9.62
CA ILE A 16 -1.31 3.13 -9.70
C ILE A 16 -2.01 3.39 -11.03
N GLY A 17 -1.56 2.74 -12.11
CA GLY A 17 -2.10 2.92 -13.46
C GLY A 17 -3.55 2.46 -13.61
N VAL A 18 -4.05 1.65 -12.67
CA VAL A 18 -5.44 1.18 -12.64
C VAL A 18 -6.44 2.33 -12.68
N ILE A 19 -6.12 3.53 -12.18
CA ILE A 19 -7.02 4.69 -12.26
C ILE A 19 -7.40 5.04 -13.70
N ALA A 20 -6.50 4.84 -14.67
CA ALA A 20 -6.78 5.07 -16.08
C ALA A 20 -7.68 3.99 -16.70
N GLU A 21 -7.85 2.84 -16.04
CA GLU A 21 -8.87 1.84 -16.38
C GLU A 21 -10.23 2.19 -15.76
N LEU A 22 -10.24 2.97 -14.67
CA LEU A 22 -11.44 3.39 -13.94
C LEU A 22 -12.06 4.69 -14.46
N ALA A 23 -11.26 5.56 -15.09
CA ALA A 23 -11.71 6.84 -15.61
C ALA A 23 -10.94 7.28 -16.86
N ASP A 24 -11.59 8.10 -17.69
CA ASP A 24 -10.94 8.89 -18.73
C ASP A 24 -10.30 10.16 -18.12
N GLY A 25 -9.54 10.91 -18.93
CA GLY A 25 -8.86 12.14 -18.50
C GLY A 25 -7.33 12.03 -18.40
N PHE A 26 -6.75 10.90 -18.80
CA PHE A 26 -5.31 10.64 -18.78
C PHE A 26 -4.72 10.53 -20.18
N GLU A 27 -3.48 11.01 -20.33
CA GLU A 27 -2.63 10.82 -21.51
C GLU A 27 -1.30 10.17 -21.14
N LEU A 28 -0.67 9.51 -22.12
CA LEU A 28 0.68 8.98 -21.96
C LEU A 28 1.71 10.05 -22.31
N SER A 29 2.51 10.42 -21.33
CA SER A 29 3.67 11.29 -21.42
C SER A 29 4.96 10.50 -21.17
N THR A 30 6.08 11.22 -21.11
CA THR A 30 7.40 10.69 -20.76
C THR A 30 7.94 11.47 -19.56
N SER A 31 8.39 10.78 -18.51
CA SER A 31 9.07 11.40 -17.38
C SER A 31 10.47 11.91 -17.76
N ASP A 32 11.08 12.74 -16.90
CA ASP A 32 12.42 13.31 -17.12
C ASP A 32 13.52 12.28 -17.41
N ASP A 33 13.35 11.06 -16.89
CA ASP A 33 14.28 9.95 -17.08
C ASP A 33 13.90 9.02 -18.25
N GLY A 34 12.95 9.43 -19.10
CA GLY A 34 12.58 8.73 -20.33
C GLY A 34 11.58 7.59 -20.15
N ARG A 35 10.99 7.41 -18.96
CA ARG A 35 10.00 6.34 -18.71
C ARG A 35 8.59 6.77 -19.12
N PRO A 36 7.73 5.84 -19.58
CA PRO A 36 6.32 6.15 -19.83
C PRO A 36 5.64 6.62 -18.54
N TRP A 37 4.92 7.73 -18.63
CA TRP A 37 4.27 8.38 -17.50
C TRP A 37 2.82 8.70 -17.82
N THR A 38 1.88 8.16 -17.04
CA THR A 38 0.46 8.50 -17.18
C THR A 38 0.20 9.82 -16.45
N VAL A 39 -0.26 10.83 -17.19
CA VAL A 39 -0.50 12.18 -16.70
C VAL A 39 -1.98 12.54 -16.85
N VAL A 40 -2.57 13.15 -15.84
CA VAL A 40 -3.93 13.71 -15.95
C VAL A 40 -3.90 14.99 -16.77
N THR A 41 -4.63 15.04 -17.87
CA THR A 41 -4.68 16.20 -18.78
C THR A 41 -6.10 16.72 -19.00
N GLY A 42 -7.12 15.93 -18.62
CA GLY A 42 -8.53 16.27 -18.70
C GLY A 42 -9.27 16.02 -17.40
N THR A 43 -10.48 16.55 -17.29
CA THR A 43 -11.38 16.23 -16.17
C THR A 43 -11.68 14.73 -16.16
N LEU A 44 -11.61 14.12 -14.98
CA LEU A 44 -11.89 12.70 -14.82
C LEU A 44 -13.36 12.40 -15.12
N GLU A 45 -13.59 11.49 -16.06
CA GLU A 45 -14.90 10.95 -16.38
C GLU A 45 -14.90 9.46 -16.02
N PRO A 46 -15.68 9.02 -15.01
CA PRO A 46 -15.72 7.62 -14.61
C PRO A 46 -16.15 6.71 -15.77
N LYS A 47 -15.39 5.63 -15.99
CA LYS A 47 -15.75 4.54 -16.91
C LYS A 47 -16.77 3.61 -16.27
N GLN A 48 -17.06 2.49 -16.93
CA GLN A 48 -17.86 1.44 -16.31
C GLN A 48 -17.15 0.93 -15.04
N PRO A 49 -17.79 1.04 -13.86
CA PRO A 49 -17.15 0.66 -12.60
C PRO A 49 -17.12 -0.87 -12.44
N GLY A 50 -16.28 -1.35 -11.54
CA GLY A 50 -16.12 -2.76 -11.21
C GLY A 50 -14.93 -3.43 -11.91
N HIS A 51 -13.98 -2.66 -12.42
CA HIS A 51 -12.76 -3.21 -13.01
C HIS A 51 -12.01 -4.06 -11.96
N ILE A 52 -11.83 -3.52 -10.75
CA ILE A 52 -11.11 -4.22 -9.68
C ILE A 52 -11.99 -5.34 -9.08
N ALA A 53 -13.30 -5.12 -9.00
CA ALA A 53 -14.24 -6.16 -8.56
C ALA A 53 -14.26 -7.38 -9.50
N ALA A 54 -14.03 -7.19 -10.80
CA ALA A 54 -13.90 -8.28 -11.76
C ALA A 54 -12.63 -9.12 -11.51
N GLU A 55 -11.53 -8.49 -11.07
CA GLU A 55 -10.31 -9.19 -10.62
C GLU A 55 -10.62 -10.08 -9.41
N ALA A 56 -11.32 -9.53 -8.41
CA ALA A 56 -11.75 -10.28 -7.23
C ALA A 56 -12.67 -11.46 -7.56
N THR A 57 -13.66 -11.25 -8.44
CA THR A 57 -14.57 -12.30 -8.94
C THR A 57 -13.79 -13.48 -9.53
N ARG A 58 -12.74 -13.17 -10.29
CA ARG A 58 -11.88 -14.20 -10.90
C ARG A 58 -11.14 -15.02 -9.84
N ILE A 59 -10.53 -14.39 -8.83
CA ILE A 59 -9.85 -15.14 -7.75
C ILE A 59 -10.83 -16.03 -6.99
N LYS A 60 -12.02 -15.50 -6.67
CA LYS A 60 -13.07 -16.27 -5.95
C LYS A 60 -13.48 -17.54 -6.68
N SER A 61 -13.38 -17.56 -8.01
CA SER A 61 -13.65 -18.79 -8.79
C SER A 61 -12.56 -19.87 -8.65
N LEU A 62 -11.40 -19.53 -8.08
CA LEU A 62 -10.22 -20.40 -7.97
C LEU A 62 -9.93 -20.86 -6.54
N THR A 63 -10.49 -20.19 -5.51
CA THR A 63 -10.22 -20.52 -4.12
C THR A 63 -11.31 -20.05 -3.17
N ASP A 64 -11.48 -20.77 -2.06
CA ASP A 64 -12.35 -20.39 -0.93
C ASP A 64 -11.57 -19.66 0.19
N ARG A 65 -10.28 -19.37 -0.01
CA ARG A 65 -9.48 -18.60 0.96
C ARG A 65 -9.94 -17.16 1.04
N ALA A 66 -9.62 -16.51 2.16
CA ALA A 66 -9.84 -15.07 2.31
C ALA A 66 -9.08 -14.31 1.21
N ILE A 67 -9.72 -13.28 0.64
CA ILE A 67 -9.17 -12.51 -0.47
C ILE A 67 -8.92 -11.08 -0.02
N LYS A 68 -7.73 -10.58 -0.36
CA LYS A 68 -7.38 -9.16 -0.25
C LYS A 68 -7.28 -8.56 -1.65
N SER A 69 -7.94 -7.42 -1.86
CA SER A 69 -7.83 -6.61 -3.06
C SER A 69 -7.27 -5.23 -2.73
N THR A 70 -6.48 -4.68 -3.64
CA THR A 70 -5.72 -3.43 -3.45
C THR A 70 -6.17 -2.35 -4.44
N LEU A 71 -6.09 -1.09 -4.02
CA LEU A 71 -6.23 0.08 -4.87
C LEU A 71 -5.30 1.19 -4.40
N PRO A 72 -4.83 2.08 -5.30
CA PRO A 72 -3.93 3.16 -4.91
C PRO A 72 -4.66 4.23 -4.07
N ALA A 73 -3.93 4.87 -3.16
CA ALA A 73 -4.42 6.02 -2.41
C ALA A 73 -4.60 7.25 -3.33
N PRO A 74 -5.59 8.13 -3.07
CA PRO A 74 -5.78 9.34 -3.88
C PRO A 74 -4.54 10.25 -3.90
N ALA A 75 -3.91 10.49 -2.74
CA ALA A 75 -2.76 11.39 -2.64
C ALA A 75 -1.53 10.85 -3.38
N LEU A 76 -1.35 9.53 -3.38
CA LEU A 76 -0.35 8.87 -4.21
C LEU A 76 -0.58 9.13 -5.70
N LEU A 77 -1.83 9.07 -6.18
CA LEU A 77 -2.13 9.38 -7.57
C LEU A 77 -1.75 10.83 -7.90
N GLY A 78 -2.05 11.77 -6.98
CA GLY A 78 -1.61 13.16 -7.06
C GLY A 78 -0.11 13.30 -7.32
N GLU A 79 0.73 12.69 -6.48
CA GLU A 79 2.19 12.73 -6.65
C GLU A 79 2.69 12.09 -7.94
N ARG A 80 1.97 11.08 -8.44
CA ARG A 80 2.48 10.22 -9.49
C ARG A 80 1.87 10.51 -10.84
N MET A 81 0.88 11.39 -10.95
CA MET A 81 0.14 11.62 -12.21
C MET A 81 -0.25 13.07 -12.47
N TRP A 82 -0.05 14.00 -11.52
CA TRP A 82 -0.31 15.42 -11.74
C TRP A 82 0.96 16.15 -12.17
N ASP A 83 0.84 16.93 -13.25
CA ASP A 83 1.90 17.80 -13.77
C ASP A 83 1.47 19.28 -13.68
N PRO A 84 2.32 20.18 -13.17
CA PRO A 84 1.96 21.58 -12.97
C PRO A 84 1.66 22.36 -14.25
N VAL A 85 2.02 21.84 -15.43
CA VAL A 85 1.76 22.48 -16.72
C VAL A 85 0.64 21.76 -17.46
N ALA A 86 0.75 20.44 -17.63
CA ALA A 86 -0.18 19.65 -18.43
C ALA A 86 -1.53 19.45 -17.72
N SER A 87 -1.54 19.35 -16.38
CA SER A 87 -2.76 19.11 -15.61
C SER A 87 -3.50 20.38 -15.23
N ALA A 88 -2.82 21.53 -15.18
CA ALA A 88 -3.33 22.78 -14.60
C ALA A 88 -4.63 23.29 -15.23
N ALA A 89 -4.88 22.99 -16.51
CA ALA A 89 -6.11 23.39 -17.19
C ALA A 89 -7.35 22.63 -16.68
N ALA A 90 -7.20 21.35 -16.32
CA ALA A 90 -8.26 20.51 -15.77
C ALA A 90 -8.31 20.60 -14.24
N TYR A 91 -7.14 20.66 -13.61
CA TYR A 91 -6.94 20.62 -12.16
C TYR A 91 -5.86 21.64 -11.78
N PRO A 92 -6.25 22.87 -11.38
CA PRO A 92 -5.32 23.96 -11.09
C PRO A 92 -4.29 23.64 -10.00
N THR A 93 -4.61 22.71 -9.11
CA THR A 93 -3.68 22.21 -8.08
C THR A 93 -3.69 20.68 -8.06
N ARG A 94 -2.60 20.10 -7.56
CA ARG A 94 -2.49 18.66 -7.30
C ARG A 94 -3.62 18.19 -6.38
N GLU A 95 -3.93 18.96 -5.34
CA GLU A 95 -4.99 18.66 -4.38
C GLU A 95 -6.37 18.56 -5.07
N SER A 96 -6.67 19.44 -6.03
CA SER A 96 -7.94 19.38 -6.77
C SER A 96 -8.09 18.11 -7.62
N PHE A 97 -6.98 17.56 -8.13
CA PHE A 97 -6.97 16.26 -8.81
C PHE A 97 -7.11 15.10 -7.82
N VAL A 98 -6.42 15.18 -6.67
CA VAL A 98 -6.53 14.17 -5.61
C VAL A 98 -7.97 14.05 -5.12
N GLU A 99 -8.64 15.17 -4.86
CA GLU A 99 -10.06 15.22 -4.46
C GLU A 99 -10.97 14.59 -5.53
N ALA A 100 -10.69 14.81 -6.82
CA ALA A 100 -11.46 14.22 -7.92
C ALA A 100 -11.30 12.70 -8.05
N CYS A 101 -10.19 12.12 -7.57
CA CYS A 101 -9.99 10.66 -7.55
C CYS A 101 -10.87 9.96 -6.51
N VAL A 102 -11.20 10.63 -5.40
CA VAL A 102 -11.92 10.05 -4.24
C VAL A 102 -13.23 9.34 -4.63
N PRO A 103 -14.19 9.97 -5.33
CA PRO A 103 -15.46 9.31 -5.65
C PRO A 103 -15.30 8.08 -6.56
N ILE A 104 -14.30 8.07 -7.45
CA ILE A 104 -14.01 6.95 -8.35
C ILE A 104 -13.48 5.75 -7.54
N LEU A 105 -12.46 5.99 -6.72
CA LEU A 105 -11.85 4.96 -5.89
C LEU A 105 -12.83 4.42 -4.85
N ARG A 106 -13.62 5.30 -4.22
CA ARG A 106 -14.70 4.91 -3.30
C ARG A 106 -15.67 3.92 -3.96
N ARG A 107 -16.06 4.17 -5.21
CA ARG A 107 -16.99 3.28 -5.91
C ARG A 107 -16.41 1.88 -6.08
N GLU A 108 -15.12 1.75 -6.35
CA GLU A 108 -14.46 0.43 -6.42
C GLU A 108 -14.41 -0.25 -5.05
N VAL A 109 -14.18 0.47 -3.95
CA VAL A 109 -14.22 -0.10 -2.60
C VAL A 109 -15.60 -0.67 -2.27
N GLU A 110 -16.67 0.06 -2.60
CA GLU A 110 -18.05 -0.41 -2.42
C GLU A 110 -18.32 -1.68 -3.22
N LEU A 111 -17.87 -1.73 -4.47
CA LEU A 111 -18.05 -2.90 -5.34
C LEU A 111 -17.23 -4.11 -4.87
N LEU A 112 -16.03 -3.89 -4.35
CA LEU A 112 -15.23 -4.96 -3.75
C LEU A 112 -15.88 -5.53 -2.48
N ARG A 113 -16.43 -4.66 -1.63
CA ARG A 113 -17.25 -5.09 -0.48
C ARG A 113 -18.44 -5.92 -0.95
N ASP A 114 -19.16 -5.46 -1.98
CA ASP A 114 -20.34 -6.16 -2.49
C ASP A 114 -19.97 -7.51 -3.15
N GLU A 115 -18.77 -7.61 -3.73
CA GLU A 115 -18.18 -8.86 -4.20
C GLU A 115 -17.71 -9.75 -3.03
N GLY A 116 -17.74 -9.29 -1.79
CA GLY A 116 -17.45 -10.09 -0.61
C GLY A 116 -15.98 -10.45 -0.44
N VAL A 117 -15.06 -9.58 -0.88
CA VAL A 117 -13.65 -9.73 -0.51
C VAL A 117 -13.48 -9.57 1.00
N SER A 118 -12.49 -10.24 1.58
CA SER A 118 -12.26 -10.20 3.02
C SER A 118 -11.59 -8.89 3.44
N ILE A 119 -10.66 -8.39 2.61
CA ILE A 119 -9.88 -7.19 2.89
C ILE A 119 -9.84 -6.29 1.65
N VAL A 120 -10.11 -4.99 1.83
CA VAL A 120 -9.81 -3.95 0.84
C VAL A 120 -8.69 -3.08 1.38
N GLN A 121 -7.56 -3.04 0.67
CA GLN A 121 -6.37 -2.32 1.08
C GLN A 121 -6.14 -1.09 0.18
N ILE A 122 -5.94 0.07 0.80
CA ILE A 122 -5.52 1.30 0.14
C ILE A 122 -3.99 1.39 0.21
N ASP A 123 -3.31 1.40 -0.93
CA ASP A 123 -1.86 1.48 -0.98
C ASP A 123 -1.42 2.94 -0.95
N ASP A 124 -0.84 3.38 0.17
CA ASP A 124 -0.41 4.77 0.41
C ASP A 124 1.09 4.89 0.79
N PRO A 125 2.01 4.46 -0.08
CA PRO A 125 3.43 4.77 0.11
C PRO A 125 3.69 6.28 0.17
N HIS A 126 2.87 7.14 -0.43
CA HIS A 126 3.09 8.58 -0.37
C HIS A 126 2.95 9.13 1.05
N LEU A 127 1.87 8.78 1.77
CA LEU A 127 1.73 9.09 3.19
C LEU A 127 2.93 8.55 4.00
N CYS A 128 3.37 7.33 3.71
CA CYS A 128 4.52 6.73 4.37
C CYS A 128 5.83 7.50 4.14
N LEU A 129 6.01 8.16 2.99
CA LEU A 129 7.26 8.88 2.70
C LEU A 129 7.47 10.13 3.56
N PHE A 130 6.43 10.67 4.21
CA PHE A 130 6.58 11.79 5.15
C PHE A 130 7.33 11.42 6.45
N VAL A 131 7.79 10.17 6.61
CA VAL A 131 8.78 9.78 7.63
C VAL A 131 10.19 10.29 7.31
N ASP A 132 10.46 10.57 6.03
CA ASP A 132 11.77 10.94 5.50
C ASP A 132 11.97 12.46 5.57
N PRO A 133 13.00 12.95 6.29
CA PRO A 133 13.30 14.38 6.36
C PRO A 133 13.52 15.07 5.01
N GLU A 134 14.09 14.37 4.01
CA GLU A 134 14.31 14.94 2.67
C GLU A 134 12.99 15.15 1.93
N VAL A 135 12.07 14.19 2.04
CA VAL A 135 10.72 14.32 1.49
C VAL A 135 10.00 15.48 2.16
N ARG A 136 10.05 15.56 3.49
CA ARG A 136 9.40 16.64 4.27
C ARG A 136 9.93 18.02 3.89
N ALA A 137 11.23 18.15 3.60
CA ALA A 137 11.84 19.42 3.18
C ALA A 137 11.32 19.95 1.84
N GLY A 138 10.69 19.09 1.02
CA GLY A 138 10.04 19.46 -0.23
C GLY A 138 8.64 20.07 -0.07
N TYR A 139 8.10 20.13 1.15
CA TYR A 139 6.76 20.66 1.44
C TYR A 139 6.85 21.88 2.36
N ASP A 140 6.04 22.90 2.07
CA ASP A 140 5.92 24.08 2.94
C ASP A 140 5.37 23.70 4.33
N ASP A 141 4.43 22.75 4.36
CA ASP A 141 3.83 22.19 5.56
C ASP A 141 3.66 20.67 5.39
N PRO A 142 4.68 19.87 5.73
CA PRO A 142 4.64 18.41 5.55
C PRO A 142 3.61 17.72 6.45
N ASP A 143 3.27 18.29 7.60
CA ASP A 143 2.26 17.72 8.50
C ASP A 143 0.86 17.89 7.91
N ARG A 144 0.56 19.08 7.38
CA ARG A 144 -0.69 19.31 6.63
C ARG A 144 -0.79 18.42 5.40
N ALA A 145 0.32 18.17 4.70
CA ALA A 145 0.34 17.31 3.52
C ALA A 145 0.07 15.83 3.89
N ALA A 146 0.68 15.33 4.97
CA ALA A 146 0.41 14.00 5.51
C ALA A 146 -1.05 13.87 6.00
N ASP A 147 -1.56 14.88 6.69
CA ASP A 147 -2.95 14.95 7.14
C ASP A 147 -3.93 14.94 5.96
N PHE A 148 -3.63 15.69 4.90
CA PHE A 148 -4.42 15.69 3.68
C PHE A 148 -4.46 14.30 3.03
N ALA A 149 -3.32 13.60 2.93
CA ALA A 149 -3.28 12.24 2.41
C ALA A 149 -4.17 11.28 3.23
N ALA A 150 -4.08 11.33 4.56
CA ALA A 150 -4.95 10.55 5.44
C ALA A 150 -6.44 10.91 5.29
N ASP A 151 -6.77 12.20 5.14
CA ASP A 151 -8.15 12.66 4.95
C ASP A 151 -8.74 12.18 3.63
N MET A 152 -7.97 12.16 2.55
CA MET A 152 -8.44 11.64 1.26
C MET A 152 -8.69 10.13 1.32
N THR A 153 -7.79 9.38 1.95
CA THR A 153 -8.00 7.95 2.22
C THR A 153 -9.23 7.71 3.09
N ASN A 154 -9.46 8.55 4.11
CA ASN A 154 -10.66 8.49 4.95
C ASN A 154 -11.94 8.72 4.16
N GLN A 155 -11.97 9.67 3.22
CA GLN A 155 -13.16 9.91 2.39
C GLN A 155 -13.45 8.74 1.44
N VAL A 156 -12.42 8.07 0.92
CA VAL A 156 -12.57 6.86 0.10
C VAL A 156 -13.31 5.76 0.88
N VAL A 157 -13.05 5.62 2.18
CA VAL A 157 -13.59 4.52 2.99
C VAL A 157 -14.75 4.90 3.92
N ASP A 158 -15.12 6.18 3.99
CA ASP A 158 -16.07 6.70 4.99
C ASP A 158 -17.42 5.94 4.97
N GLY A 159 -17.89 5.48 6.11
CA GLY A 159 -19.18 4.75 6.20
C GLY A 159 -19.25 3.41 5.46
N ILE A 160 -18.13 2.87 4.98
CA ILE A 160 -18.08 1.52 4.38
C ILE A 160 -17.90 0.50 5.50
N GLU A 161 -18.94 -0.30 5.72
CA GLU A 161 -18.96 -1.40 6.69
C GLU A 161 -18.99 -2.77 5.98
N GLY A 162 -18.85 -3.86 6.74
CA GLY A 162 -18.98 -5.23 6.22
C GLY A 162 -17.76 -5.77 5.47
N VAL A 163 -16.65 -5.03 5.45
CA VAL A 163 -15.36 -5.47 4.91
C VAL A 163 -14.21 -4.94 5.78
N ARG A 164 -13.11 -5.69 5.87
CA ARG A 164 -11.91 -5.20 6.56
C ARG A 164 -11.18 -4.21 5.66
N LEU A 165 -11.20 -2.95 6.05
CA LEU A 165 -10.41 -1.88 5.43
C LEU A 165 -8.98 -1.87 5.97
N ALA A 166 -8.00 -1.72 5.08
CA ALA A 166 -6.58 -1.65 5.40
C ALA A 166 -5.88 -0.50 4.68
N VAL A 167 -4.75 -0.03 5.21
CA VAL A 167 -3.81 0.85 4.50
C VAL A 167 -2.43 0.21 4.46
N HIS A 168 -1.76 0.27 3.31
CA HIS A 168 -0.37 -0.14 3.17
C HIS A 168 0.59 1.04 3.14
N LEU A 169 1.60 0.96 4.00
CA LEU A 169 2.62 1.97 4.22
C LEU A 169 3.98 1.34 3.96
N CYS A 170 4.62 1.72 2.86
CA CYS A 170 5.99 1.30 2.56
C CYS A 170 6.84 2.47 2.06
N ARG A 171 8.15 2.31 2.21
CA ARG A 171 9.20 3.24 1.77
C ARG A 171 9.65 2.90 0.35
N ARG A 172 8.68 2.52 -0.49
CA ARG A 172 8.86 2.15 -1.91
C ARG A 172 9.95 1.08 -2.11
N ALA A 173 9.84 -0.07 -1.44
CA ALA A 173 10.83 -1.15 -1.56
C ALA A 173 11.16 -1.55 -3.01
N GLY A 174 10.15 -1.58 -3.90
CA GLY A 174 10.38 -1.83 -5.34
C GLY A 174 11.24 -0.76 -6.04
N ALA A 175 11.20 0.50 -5.58
CA ALA A 175 12.09 1.54 -6.08
C ALA A 175 13.55 1.29 -5.69
N ARG A 176 13.80 0.83 -4.45
CA ARG A 176 15.14 0.43 -4.00
C ARG A 176 15.70 -0.74 -4.81
N VAL A 177 14.85 -1.69 -5.19
CA VAL A 177 15.23 -2.80 -6.08
C VAL A 177 15.70 -2.29 -7.46
N ARG A 178 15.15 -1.17 -7.95
CA ARG A 178 15.58 -0.51 -9.19
C ARG A 178 16.81 0.40 -9.02
N GLY A 179 17.40 0.47 -7.82
CA GLY A 179 18.49 1.39 -7.51
C GLY A 179 18.07 2.85 -7.39
N GLU A 180 16.77 3.14 -7.23
CA GLU A 180 16.29 4.48 -6.88
C GLU A 180 16.61 4.79 -5.41
N HIS A 181 16.40 6.06 -5.02
CA HIS A 181 16.63 6.55 -3.66
C HIS A 181 15.92 5.68 -2.60
N ALA A 182 16.64 5.38 -1.53
CA ALA A 182 16.16 4.58 -0.41
C ALA A 182 15.70 5.50 0.72
N HIS A 183 14.39 5.73 0.78
CA HIS A 183 13.78 6.53 1.84
C HIS A 183 13.96 5.91 3.22
N GLU A 184 14.18 6.76 4.22
CA GLU A 184 14.47 6.36 5.59
C GLU A 184 13.63 7.11 6.64
N GLY A 185 13.58 6.58 7.86
CA GLY A 185 12.89 7.24 8.98
C GLY A 185 11.84 6.35 9.64
N GLY A 186 11.73 6.48 10.96
CA GLY A 186 10.67 5.83 11.75
C GLY A 186 9.31 6.51 11.57
N TYR A 187 8.23 5.82 11.93
CA TYR A 187 6.85 6.31 11.72
C TYR A 187 6.42 7.49 12.61
N GLY A 188 7.25 7.88 13.59
CA GLY A 188 6.97 8.96 14.54
C GLY A 188 6.42 10.26 13.92
N PRO A 189 7.03 10.82 12.86
CA PRO A 189 6.58 12.07 12.23
C PRO A 189 5.17 12.01 11.63
N ILE A 190 4.60 10.83 11.40
CA ILE A 190 3.27 10.68 10.77
C ILE A 190 2.25 10.01 11.69
N LEU A 191 2.59 9.72 12.96
CA LEU A 191 1.70 9.08 13.92
C LEU A 191 0.32 9.76 14.04
N GLY A 192 0.30 11.10 14.01
CA GLY A 192 -0.94 11.87 14.05
C GLY A 192 -1.87 11.55 12.87
N ALA A 193 -1.33 11.55 11.66
CA ALA A 193 -2.07 11.19 10.45
C ALA A 193 -2.50 9.70 10.46
N LEU A 194 -1.61 8.79 10.89
CA LEU A 194 -1.92 7.35 10.97
C LEU A 194 -3.08 7.07 11.93
N ASN A 195 -3.09 7.69 13.11
CA ASN A 195 -4.15 7.50 14.09
C ASN A 195 -5.51 8.08 13.64
N ARG A 196 -5.52 8.98 12.67
CA ARG A 196 -6.76 9.51 12.06
C ARG A 196 -7.35 8.59 11.00
N LEU A 197 -6.63 7.58 10.52
CA LEU A 197 -7.13 6.68 9.48
C LEU A 197 -8.35 5.89 9.98
N LYS A 198 -9.42 5.89 9.19
CA LYS A 198 -10.69 5.20 9.43
C LYS A 198 -10.65 3.78 8.85
N VAL A 199 -9.57 3.05 9.15
CA VAL A 199 -9.37 1.66 8.73
C VAL A 199 -9.15 0.76 9.94
N HIS A 200 -9.16 -0.55 9.72
CA HIS A 200 -8.97 -1.55 10.78
C HIS A 200 -7.52 -2.02 10.85
N HIS A 201 -6.80 -2.00 9.72
CA HIS A 201 -5.52 -2.69 9.57
C HIS A 201 -4.46 -1.79 8.92
N LEU A 202 -3.29 -1.66 9.56
CA LEU A 202 -2.14 -0.96 8.98
C LEU A 202 -1.06 -1.99 8.61
N THR A 203 -0.69 -2.08 7.33
CA THR A 203 0.43 -2.94 6.89
C THR A 203 1.68 -2.09 6.70
N MET A 204 2.73 -2.40 7.46
CA MET A 204 3.86 -1.50 7.69
C MET A 204 5.20 -2.20 7.41
N GLU A 205 6.11 -1.51 6.72
CA GLU A 205 7.45 -1.99 6.39
C GLU A 205 8.42 -1.94 7.60
N PHE A 206 9.08 -3.07 7.93
CA PHE A 206 10.02 -3.21 9.05
C PHE A 206 11.27 -4.08 8.80
N THR A 207 11.48 -4.70 7.63
CA THR A 207 12.73 -5.48 7.42
C THR A 207 13.94 -4.62 7.08
N ALA A 208 13.72 -3.41 6.55
CA ALA A 208 14.78 -2.47 6.26
C ALA A 208 15.37 -1.90 7.57
N PRO A 209 16.70 -1.83 7.74
CA PRO A 209 17.34 -1.18 8.90
C PRO A 209 16.87 0.26 9.13
N GLN A 210 16.44 0.92 8.05
CA GLN A 210 15.94 2.29 8.03
C GLN A 210 14.49 2.44 8.52
N ALA A 211 13.78 1.34 8.82
CA ALA A 211 12.36 1.36 9.19
C ALA A 211 12.06 1.97 10.57
N GLY A 212 13.09 2.19 11.38
CA GLY A 212 12.98 2.76 12.72
C GLY A 212 12.65 1.71 13.79
N ASP A 213 12.30 2.21 14.98
CA ASP A 213 12.01 1.39 16.15
C ASP A 213 10.53 0.94 16.17
N MET A 214 10.29 -0.30 16.62
CA MET A 214 8.98 -0.90 16.84
C MET A 214 8.24 -0.31 18.05
N ALA A 215 8.91 0.50 18.89
CA ALA A 215 8.26 1.26 19.98
C ALA A 215 7.08 2.11 19.50
N VAL A 216 7.06 2.51 18.23
CA VAL A 216 5.97 3.27 17.59
C VAL A 216 4.60 2.60 17.70
N PHE A 217 4.56 1.27 17.82
CA PHE A 217 3.32 0.53 18.01
C PHE A 217 2.56 0.91 19.28
N GLY A 218 3.26 1.33 20.33
CA GLY A 218 2.64 1.81 21.57
C GLY A 218 1.96 3.17 21.45
N GLU A 219 2.21 3.90 20.36
CA GLU A 219 1.62 5.22 20.09
C GLU A 219 0.50 5.16 19.05
N LEU A 220 0.28 4.00 18.42
CA LEU A 220 -0.83 3.75 17.53
C LEU A 220 -2.10 3.42 18.31
N ARG A 221 -3.26 3.72 17.73
CA ARG A 221 -4.55 3.34 18.29
C ARG A 221 -4.59 1.84 18.61
N GLU A 222 -5.16 1.52 19.77
CA GLU A 222 -5.23 0.16 20.29
C GLU A 222 -6.14 -0.77 19.47
N ASP A 223 -7.08 -0.21 18.71
CA ASP A 223 -8.00 -0.97 17.87
C ASP A 223 -7.44 -1.33 16.48
N PHE A 224 -6.26 -0.82 16.12
CA PHE A 224 -5.60 -1.24 14.89
C PHE A 224 -5.05 -2.66 15.01
N GLU A 225 -5.33 -3.45 13.98
CA GLU A 225 -4.50 -4.59 13.61
C GLU A 225 -3.25 -4.10 12.88
N ILE A 226 -2.13 -4.78 13.10
CA ILE A 226 -0.83 -4.44 12.54
C ILE A 226 -0.35 -5.56 11.63
N GLY A 227 -0.27 -5.26 10.34
CA GLY A 227 0.47 -6.06 9.37
C GLY A 227 1.95 -5.78 9.48
N LEU A 228 2.68 -6.69 10.12
CA LEU A 228 4.11 -6.57 10.29
C LEU A 228 4.83 -7.02 9.02
N GLY A 229 5.45 -6.06 8.32
CA GLY A 229 6.43 -6.30 7.27
C GLY A 229 7.64 -7.03 7.82
N CYS A 230 7.61 -8.37 7.72
CA CYS A 230 8.62 -9.23 8.32
C CYS A 230 9.45 -10.00 7.30
N VAL A 231 9.17 -9.85 6.01
CA VAL A 231 9.90 -10.48 4.89
C VAL A 231 10.38 -9.41 3.90
N GLY A 232 11.68 -9.40 3.63
CA GLY A 232 12.28 -8.44 2.70
C GLY A 232 11.97 -8.72 1.23
N CYS A 233 11.62 -7.66 0.49
CA CYS A 233 11.30 -7.77 -0.95
C CYS A 233 12.53 -7.67 -1.87
N GLN A 234 13.72 -7.43 -1.32
CA GLN A 234 14.95 -7.27 -2.11
C GLN A 234 15.40 -8.60 -2.76
N PRO A 235 15.64 -8.64 -4.09
CA PRO A 235 16.15 -9.83 -4.76
C PRO A 235 17.51 -10.28 -4.24
N GLY A 236 17.76 -11.59 -4.26
CA GLY A 236 19.04 -12.20 -3.87
C GLY A 236 19.23 -12.37 -2.36
N ARG A 237 18.28 -11.92 -1.53
CA ARG A 237 18.27 -12.14 -0.09
C ARG A 237 16.97 -12.80 0.33
N VAL A 238 17.07 -14.01 0.88
CA VAL A 238 15.95 -14.75 1.47
C VAL A 238 16.20 -14.86 2.97
N ASP A 239 15.43 -14.13 3.77
CA ASP A 239 15.50 -14.24 5.22
C ASP A 239 15.07 -15.65 5.66
N SER A 240 15.78 -16.24 6.60
CA SER A 240 15.43 -17.53 7.19
C SER A 240 14.16 -17.42 8.04
N THR A 241 13.48 -18.55 8.25
CA THR A 241 12.36 -18.62 9.19
C THR A 241 12.73 -18.10 10.59
N ASP A 242 13.93 -18.41 11.08
CA ASP A 242 14.35 -17.98 12.44
C ASP A 242 14.53 -16.46 12.50
N GLU A 243 15.12 -15.83 11.48
CA GLU A 243 15.20 -14.36 11.39
C GLU A 243 13.82 -13.70 11.34
N ILE A 244 12.85 -14.31 10.64
CA ILE A 244 11.47 -13.81 10.62
C ILE A 244 10.84 -13.93 12.01
N VAL A 245 10.99 -15.08 12.68
CA VAL A 245 10.46 -15.30 14.04
C VAL A 245 11.08 -14.30 15.02
N GLU A 246 12.39 -14.10 15.02
CA GLU A 246 13.06 -13.15 15.91
C GLU A 246 12.55 -11.72 15.70
N ARG A 247 12.34 -11.30 14.45
CA ARG A 247 11.79 -9.99 14.11
C ARG A 247 10.35 -9.83 14.62
N VAL A 248 9.53 -10.87 14.51
CA VAL A 248 8.15 -10.82 15.01
C VAL A 248 8.14 -10.79 16.54
N GLU A 249 8.94 -11.62 17.20
CA GLU A 249 9.04 -11.64 18.68
C GLU A 249 9.47 -10.26 19.23
N ALA A 250 10.35 -9.55 18.52
CA ALA A 250 10.70 -8.17 18.87
C ALA A 250 9.47 -7.23 18.80
N ALA A 251 8.63 -7.36 17.77
CA ALA A 251 7.39 -6.59 17.65
C ALA A 251 6.36 -6.95 18.74
N LEU A 252 6.27 -8.23 19.12
CA LEU A 252 5.38 -8.70 20.19
C LEU A 252 5.78 -8.18 21.58
N GLY A 253 6.99 -7.63 21.74
CA GLY A 253 7.35 -6.85 22.93
C GLY A 253 6.54 -5.55 23.09
N HIS A 254 5.90 -5.08 22.01
CA HIS A 254 5.14 -3.83 21.96
C HIS A 254 3.66 -4.02 21.55
N LEU A 255 3.30 -5.20 21.02
CA LEU A 255 1.97 -5.50 20.50
C LEU A 255 1.41 -6.78 21.10
N ASP A 256 0.10 -6.77 21.36
CA ASP A 256 -0.62 -8.01 21.66
C ASP A 256 -0.59 -8.93 20.41
N PRO A 257 -0.21 -10.22 20.54
CA PRO A 257 -0.16 -11.15 19.41
C PRO A 257 -1.45 -11.24 18.61
N SER A 258 -2.61 -11.09 19.24
CA SER A 258 -3.93 -11.15 18.56
C SER A 258 -4.16 -10.01 17.58
N ARG A 259 -3.36 -8.94 17.65
CA ARG A 259 -3.43 -7.78 16.75
C ARG A 259 -2.49 -7.90 15.55
N VAL A 260 -1.66 -8.93 15.46
CA VAL A 260 -0.57 -9.01 14.47
C VAL A 260 -0.90 -9.95 13.33
N THR A 261 -0.75 -9.48 12.10
CA THR A 261 -0.68 -10.32 10.89
C THR A 261 0.71 -10.23 10.30
N LEU A 262 1.21 -11.30 9.67
CA LEU A 262 2.49 -11.27 8.97
C LEU A 262 2.28 -10.96 7.49
N ASN A 263 3.19 -10.15 6.92
CA ASN A 263 3.25 -9.88 5.50
C ASN A 263 4.69 -9.53 5.07
N PRO A 264 4.98 -9.56 3.76
CA PRO A 264 6.17 -8.93 3.22
C PRO A 264 6.14 -7.41 3.38
N ASP A 265 7.31 -6.78 3.37
CA ASP A 265 7.49 -5.32 3.47
C ASP A 265 6.75 -4.53 2.38
N CYS A 266 6.57 -5.12 1.21
CA CYS A 266 5.92 -4.54 0.04
C CYS A 266 5.48 -5.64 -0.94
N GLY A 267 4.92 -5.25 -2.09
CA GLY A 267 4.71 -6.16 -3.22
C GLY A 267 6.03 -6.66 -3.81
N PHE A 268 6.03 -7.89 -4.32
CA PHE A 268 7.19 -8.50 -4.99
C PHE A 268 7.37 -8.08 -6.46
N ALA A 269 6.45 -7.29 -7.02
CA ALA A 269 6.59 -6.72 -8.35
C ALA A 269 7.46 -5.44 -8.27
N PRO A 270 8.71 -5.43 -8.76
CA PRO A 270 9.59 -4.28 -8.61
C PRO A 270 9.37 -3.24 -9.74
N GLY A 271 8.30 -3.36 -10.52
CA GLY A 271 8.11 -2.65 -11.78
C GLY A 271 8.90 -3.25 -12.94
N SER A 272 8.80 -2.67 -14.13
CA SER A 272 9.36 -3.23 -15.38
C SER A 272 10.88 -3.23 -15.50
N ALA A 273 11.60 -2.63 -14.54
CA ALA A 273 13.05 -2.39 -14.65
C ALA A 273 13.90 -3.30 -13.73
N ALA A 274 13.28 -4.26 -13.04
CA ALA A 274 14.02 -5.24 -12.25
C ALA A 274 13.38 -6.62 -12.37
N ASP A 275 14.22 -7.65 -12.30
CA ASP A 275 13.81 -9.06 -12.34
C ASP A 275 13.79 -9.63 -10.93
N VAL A 276 12.73 -10.36 -10.58
CA VAL A 276 12.59 -11.06 -9.30
C VAL A 276 12.21 -12.49 -9.61
N SER A 277 13.03 -13.42 -9.15
CA SER A 277 12.77 -14.85 -9.33
C SER A 277 11.49 -15.26 -8.58
N LEU A 278 10.54 -15.84 -9.31
CA LEU A 278 9.33 -16.41 -8.69
C LEU A 278 9.66 -17.54 -7.71
N ASP A 279 10.73 -18.30 -7.95
CA ASP A 279 11.19 -19.35 -7.03
C ASP A 279 11.73 -18.74 -5.72
N GLU A 280 12.42 -17.60 -5.81
CA GLU A 280 12.86 -16.84 -4.64
C GLU A 280 11.66 -16.32 -3.85
N VAL A 281 10.69 -15.69 -4.52
CA VAL A 281 9.46 -15.20 -3.90
C VAL A 281 8.69 -16.33 -3.23
N TYR A 282 8.56 -17.47 -3.90
CA TYR A 282 7.91 -18.66 -3.33
C TYR A 282 8.63 -19.13 -2.06
N THR A 283 9.96 -19.17 -2.07
CA THR A 283 10.76 -19.56 -0.90
C THR A 283 10.58 -18.58 0.26
N LYS A 284 10.60 -17.27 -0.01
CA LYS A 284 10.33 -16.22 0.99
C LYS A 284 8.97 -16.41 1.67
N LEU A 285 7.93 -16.63 0.87
CA LEU A 285 6.58 -16.87 1.37
C LEU A 285 6.47 -18.20 2.14
N CYS A 286 7.23 -19.23 1.77
CA CYS A 286 7.28 -20.47 2.54
C CYS A 286 7.89 -20.25 3.93
N HIS A 287 8.96 -19.45 4.03
CA HIS A 287 9.56 -19.10 5.31
C HIS A 287 8.61 -18.27 6.17
N GLU A 288 7.86 -17.33 5.58
CA GLU A 288 6.82 -16.54 6.26
C GLU A 288 5.74 -17.45 6.88
N VAL A 289 5.21 -18.39 6.10
CA VAL A 289 4.17 -19.33 6.54
C VAL A 289 4.68 -20.21 7.67
N GLU A 290 5.91 -20.72 7.56
CA GLU A 290 6.51 -21.54 8.62
C GLU A 290 6.77 -20.71 9.89
N ALA A 291 7.21 -19.45 9.76
CA ALA A 291 7.37 -18.55 10.90
C ALA A 291 6.02 -18.31 11.60
N ALA A 292 4.97 -17.99 10.83
CA ALA A 292 3.61 -17.82 11.35
C ALA A 292 3.11 -19.08 12.07
N ARG A 293 3.39 -20.27 11.56
CA ARG A 293 3.04 -21.54 12.23
C ARG A 293 3.71 -21.65 13.60
N ARG A 294 5.03 -21.41 13.67
CA ARG A 294 5.79 -21.48 14.93
C ARG A 294 5.35 -20.44 15.95
N LEU A 295 5.02 -19.23 15.50
CA LEU A 295 4.56 -18.15 16.37
C LEU A 295 3.17 -18.44 16.94
N ARG A 296 2.24 -18.97 16.13
CA ARG A 296 0.92 -19.41 16.62
C ARG A 296 1.01 -20.55 17.64
N GLU A 297 1.97 -21.47 17.48
CA GLU A 297 2.21 -22.53 18.47
C GLU A 297 2.70 -21.98 19.82
N ARG A 298 3.36 -20.82 19.83
CA ARG A 298 3.89 -20.19 21.05
C ARG A 298 2.89 -19.26 21.72
N HIS A 299 2.15 -18.49 20.93
CA HIS A 299 1.37 -17.34 21.40
C HIS A 299 -0.14 -17.49 21.25
N GLY A 300 -0.61 -18.57 20.61
CA GLY A 300 -2.03 -18.79 20.30
C GLY A 300 -2.46 -18.17 18.97
#